data_AF-A0A1C4FYT4-F1
#
_entry.id   AF-A0A1C4FYT4-F1
#
_cell.length_a   1.000
_cell.length_b   1.000
_cell.length_c   1.000
_cell.angle_alpha   90.00
_cell.angle_beta   90.00
_cell.angle_gamma   90.00
#
_symmetry.space_group_name_H-M   'P 1'
#
loop_
_entity.id
_entity.type
_entity.pdbx_description
1 polymer ?
#
loop_
_entity_poly.entity_id
_entity_poly.type
_entity_poly.pdbx_seq_one_letter_code
_entity_poly.pdbx_strand_id
1 'polypeptide(L)'
;KPELVEQELWGVLLAYNLVRYQMIKMAEHLKGYWPNQLSFSESCGMVMRMLMTLQGASPGRIPELMRDLASMGQLVKLPTRRERAFPRVVKERPWKYPTAPKKSQSVA
;
A
#
# COMPACT_ATOMS: atom_id res chain seq x y z
N LYS A 1 -12.14 12.99 28.07
CA LYS A 1 -11.31 11.94 27.43
C LYS A 1 -11.36 11.87 25.88
N PRO A 2 -11.98 12.81 25.10
CA PRO A 2 -11.85 12.78 23.64
C PRO A 2 -10.45 13.22 23.14
N GLU A 3 -9.74 14.04 23.93
CA GLU A 3 -8.40 14.57 23.59
C GLU A 3 -7.35 13.47 23.34
N LEU A 4 -7.38 12.37 24.12
CA LEU A 4 -6.47 11.24 23.92
C LEU A 4 -6.73 10.52 22.58
N VAL A 5 -8.01 10.38 22.21
CA VAL A 5 -8.40 9.77 20.93
C VAL A 5 -7.94 10.65 19.76
N GLU A 6 -8.05 11.96 19.90
CA GLU A 6 -7.56 12.90 18.91
C GLU A 6 -6.03 12.79 18.76
N GLN A 7 -5.28 12.72 19.87
CA GLN A 7 -3.83 12.52 19.85
C GLN A 7 -3.44 11.21 19.14
N GLU A 8 -4.12 10.11 19.43
CA GLU A 8 -3.87 8.82 18.78
C GLU A 8 -4.12 8.90 17.27
N LEU A 9 -5.21 9.55 16.85
CA LEU A 9 -5.53 9.73 15.44
C LEU A 9 -4.46 10.55 14.72
N TRP A 10 -4.01 11.66 15.32
CA TRP A 10 -2.92 12.47 14.79
C TRP A 10 -1.61 11.68 14.70
N GLY A 11 -1.30 10.87 15.70
CA GLY A 11 -0.12 10.00 15.68
C GLY A 11 -0.14 9.01 14.52
N VAL A 12 -1.29 8.37 14.28
CA VAL A 12 -1.46 7.43 13.16
C VAL A 12 -1.34 8.14 11.80
N LEU A 13 -1.97 9.31 11.65
CA LEU A 13 -1.90 10.10 10.42
C LEU A 13 -0.47 10.58 10.13
N LEU A 14 0.25 11.01 11.16
CA LEU A 14 1.65 11.44 11.03
C LEU A 14 2.54 10.26 10.63
N ALA A 15 2.40 9.10 11.27
CA ALA A 15 3.13 7.90 10.91
C ALA A 15 2.86 7.45 9.47
N TYR A 16 1.58 7.45 9.05
CA TYR A 16 1.19 7.14 7.67
C TYR A 16 1.86 8.09 6.67
N ASN A 17 1.79 9.40 6.92
CA ASN A 17 2.38 10.41 6.05
C ASN A 17 3.90 10.30 5.98
N LEU A 18 4.57 9.96 7.08
CA LEU A 18 6.00 9.75 7.12
C LEU A 18 6.44 8.56 6.26
N VAL A 19 5.73 7.43 6.38
CA VAL A 19 5.98 6.27 5.50
C VAL A 19 5.73 6.64 4.04
N ARG A 20 4.66 7.36 3.72
CA ARG A 20 4.36 7.80 2.36
C ARG A 20 5.42 8.74 1.79
N TYR A 21 5.91 9.68 2.59
CA TYR A 21 7.00 10.55 2.20
C TYR A 21 8.28 9.75 1.89
N GLN A 22 8.62 8.78 2.74
CA GLN A 22 9.76 7.91 2.49
C GLN A 22 9.59 7.10 1.20
N MET A 23 8.39 6.61 0.90
CA MET A 23 8.09 5.93 -0.36
C MET A 23 8.28 6.83 -1.58
N ILE A 24 7.96 8.12 -1.48
CA ILE A 24 8.24 9.11 -2.54
C ILE A 24 9.75 9.22 -2.76
N LYS A 25 10.52 9.37 -1.68
CA LYS A 25 11.98 9.42 -1.75
C LYS A 25 12.61 8.15 -2.32
N MET A 26 12.12 6.98 -1.93
CA MET A 26 12.56 5.72 -2.54
C MET A 26 12.22 5.68 -4.03
N ALA A 27 11.03 6.10 -4.44
CA ALA A 27 10.61 6.10 -5.84
C ALA A 27 11.43 7.07 -6.70
N GLU A 28 11.89 8.22 -6.16
CA GLU A 28 12.81 9.14 -6.86
C GLU A 28 14.09 8.42 -7.33
N HIS A 29 14.59 7.44 -6.57
CA HIS A 29 15.75 6.63 -6.95
C HIS A 29 15.41 5.47 -7.90
N LEU A 30 14.12 5.13 -8.05
CA LEU A 30 13.63 4.05 -8.89
C LEU A 30 13.06 4.61 -10.20
N LYS A 31 13.92 4.75 -11.21
CA LYS A 31 13.49 5.23 -12.53
C LYS A 31 12.27 4.45 -13.05
N GLY A 32 11.19 5.16 -13.35
CA GLY A 32 9.96 4.62 -13.94
C GLY A 32 8.98 3.97 -12.96
N TYR A 33 9.22 4.04 -11.65
CA TYR A 33 8.30 3.54 -10.63
C TYR A 33 7.57 4.68 -9.93
N TRP A 34 6.28 4.45 -9.68
CA TRP A 34 5.45 5.33 -8.88
C TRP A 34 5.48 4.89 -7.41
N PRO A 35 5.37 5.81 -6.43
CA PRO A 35 5.35 5.45 -5.01
C PRO A 35 4.23 4.46 -4.66
N ASN A 36 3.10 4.48 -5.36
CA ASN A 36 1.99 3.55 -5.17
C ASN A 36 2.27 2.11 -5.69
N GLN A 37 3.38 1.90 -6.42
CA GLN A 37 3.87 0.59 -6.84
C GLN A 37 4.86 -0.01 -5.83
N LEU A 38 5.11 0.66 -4.70
CA LEU A 38 5.86 0.13 -3.58
C LEU A 38 4.91 -0.41 -2.51
N SER A 39 5.31 -1.49 -1.85
CA SER A 39 4.55 -2.10 -0.77
C SER A 39 4.56 -1.21 0.46
N PHE A 40 3.39 -0.78 0.92
CA PHE A 40 3.27 0.03 2.14
C PHE A 40 3.73 -0.73 3.38
N SER A 41 3.37 -2.02 3.50
CA SER A 41 3.75 -2.87 4.65
C SER A 41 5.25 -3.04 4.75
N GLU A 42 5.91 -3.37 3.63
CA GLU A 42 7.37 -3.54 3.60
C GLU A 42 8.09 -2.21 3.84
N SER A 43 7.58 -1.12 3.24
CA SER A 43 8.13 0.23 3.46
C SER A 43 8.01 0.67 4.92
N CYS A 44 6.88 0.37 5.57
CA CYS A 44 6.68 0.61 6.99
C CYS A 44 7.71 -0.17 7.84
N GLY A 45 7.89 -1.47 7.53
CA GLY A 45 8.91 -2.29 8.18
C GLY A 45 10.34 -1.76 7.98
N MET A 46 10.67 -1.25 6.80
CA MET A 46 11.96 -0.59 6.55
C MET A 46 12.14 0.68 7.38
N VAL A 47 11.12 1.54 7.46
CA VAL A 47 11.17 2.75 8.29
C VAL A 47 11.32 2.39 9.77
N MET A 48 10.60 1.38 10.26
CA MET A 48 10.74 0.91 11.64
C MET A 48 12.15 0.39 11.93
N ARG A 49 12.71 -0.44 11.04
CA ARG A 49 14.10 -0.93 11.17
C ARG A 49 15.09 0.24 11.21
N MET A 50 14.92 1.22 10.33
CA MET A 50 15.75 2.41 10.31
C MET A 50 15.68 3.19 11.63
N LEU A 51 14.48 3.39 12.19
CA LEU A 51 14.31 4.07 13.48
C LEU A 51 15.00 3.33 14.62
N MET A 52 14.99 1.98 14.61
CA MET A 52 15.75 1.18 15.57
C MET A 52 17.27 1.35 15.38
N THR A 53 17.76 1.36 14.15
CA THR A 53 19.19 1.57 13.85
C THR A 53 19.67 2.97 14.25
N LEU A 54 18.82 3.99 14.08
CA LEU A 54 19.15 5.38 14.42
C LEU A 54 19.45 5.59 15.90
N GLN A 55 18.90 4.78 16.80
CA GLN A 55 19.13 4.90 18.24
C GLN A 55 20.61 4.75 18.61
N GLY A 56 21.38 3.97 17.84
CA GLY A 56 22.82 3.76 18.05
C GLY A 56 23.72 4.55 17.09
N ALA A 57 23.15 5.32 16.17
CA ALA A 57 23.91 6.04 15.15
C ALA A 57 24.36 7.41 15.65
N SER A 58 25.55 7.85 15.25
CA SER A 58 25.97 9.24 15.48
C SER A 58 25.12 10.21 14.64
N PRO A 59 24.83 11.43 15.14
CA PRO A 59 24.03 12.41 14.39
C PRO A 59 24.58 12.72 12.98
N GLY A 60 25.90 12.70 12.81
CA GLY A 60 26.55 12.93 11.51
C GLY A 60 26.32 11.82 10.48
N ARG A 61 25.96 10.61 10.92
CA ARG A 61 25.71 9.44 10.06
C ARG A 61 24.26 9.38 9.55
N ILE A 62 23.34 10.11 10.18
CA ILE A 62 21.90 10.10 9.84
C ILE A 62 21.64 10.42 8.36
N PRO A 63 22.23 11.48 7.75
CA PRO A 63 21.97 11.79 6.35
C PRO A 63 22.42 10.68 5.39
N GLU A 64 23.46 9.95 5.76
CA GLU A 64 23.95 8.82 4.96
C GLU A 64 23.00 7.64 5.03
N LEU A 65 22.57 7.27 6.24
CA LEU A 65 21.61 6.19 6.41
C LEU A 65 20.26 6.48 5.72
N MET A 66 19.85 7.75 5.66
CA MET A 66 18.67 8.16 4.90
C MET A 66 18.84 7.94 3.39
N ARG A 67 20.04 8.19 2.84
CA ARG A 67 20.34 7.90 1.43
C ARG A 67 20.39 6.39 1.18
N ASP A 68 20.98 5.63 2.09
CA ASP A 68 21.03 4.17 2.01
C ASP A 68 19.62 3.59 2.00
N LEU A 69 18.74 4.06 2.90
CA LEU A 69 17.33 3.67 2.93
C LEU A 69 16.63 3.97 1.59
N ALA A 70 16.88 5.14 1.02
CA ALA A 70 16.30 5.53 -0.27
C ALA A 70 16.78 4.61 -1.41
N SER A 71 18.05 4.20 -1.40
CA SER A 71 18.64 3.27 -2.38
C SER A 71 18.06 1.86 -2.30
N MET A 72 17.61 1.44 -1.12
CA MET A 72 17.02 0.11 -0.88
C MET A 72 15.57 -0.02 -1.39
N GLY A 73 15.01 1.02 -2.03
CA GLY A 73 13.64 1.02 -2.54
C GLY A 73 13.30 -0.14 -3.50
N GLN A 74 14.32 -0.76 -4.12
CA GLN A 74 14.15 -1.94 -4.98
C GLN A 74 13.49 -3.12 -4.24
N LEU A 75 13.77 -3.28 -2.94
CA LEU A 75 13.30 -4.40 -2.13
C LEU A 75 11.79 -4.38 -1.88
N VAL A 76 11.18 -3.19 -1.96
CA VAL A 76 9.76 -3.00 -1.63
C VAL A 76 8.89 -2.87 -2.88
N LYS A 77 9.43 -3.15 -4.06
CA LYS A 77 8.67 -3.13 -5.31
C LYS A 77 7.58 -4.19 -5.29
N LEU A 78 6.36 -3.77 -5.58
CA LEU A 78 5.27 -4.70 -5.84
C LEU A 78 5.46 -5.33 -7.22
N PRO A 79 5.11 -6.62 -7.37
CA PRO A 79 5.04 -7.24 -8.68
C PRO A 79 3.99 -6.52 -9.54
N THR A 80 4.17 -6.57 -10.85
CA THR A 80 3.17 -6.06 -11.79
C THR A 80 1.82 -6.72 -11.52
N ARG A 81 0.76 -5.94 -11.66
CA ARG A 81 -0.60 -6.45 -11.49
C ARG A 81 -0.81 -7.61 -12.46
N ARG A 82 -1.14 -8.79 -11.94
CA ARG A 82 -1.47 -9.95 -12.76
C ARG A 82 -2.67 -9.63 -13.64
N GLU A 83 -2.60 -10.08 -14.89
CA GLU A 83 -3.74 -10.04 -15.79
C GLU A 83 -4.86 -10.95 -15.28
N ARG A 84 -6.10 -10.61 -15.62
CA ARG A 84 -7.26 -11.40 -15.19
C ARG A 84 -7.44 -12.55 -16.16
N ALA A 85 -7.64 -13.75 -15.62
CA ALA A 85 -8.04 -14.90 -16.43
C ALA A 85 -9.46 -14.75 -17.01
N PHE A 86 -10.33 -13.97 -16.36
CA PHE A 86 -11.71 -13.76 -16.77
C PHE A 86 -12.06 -12.26 -16.82
N PRO A 87 -12.93 -11.85 -17.77
CA PRO A 87 -13.39 -10.46 -17.86
C PRO A 87 -14.14 -10.03 -16.60
N ARG A 88 -14.24 -8.72 -16.37
CA ARG A 88 -15.07 -8.20 -15.27
C ARG A 88 -16.53 -8.47 -15.61
N VAL A 89 -17.21 -9.25 -14.77
CA VAL A 89 -18.65 -9.48 -14.90
C VAL A 89 -19.32 -8.94 -13.64
N VAL A 90 -20.37 -8.13 -13.83
CA VAL A 90 -21.26 -7.74 -12.74
C VAL A 90 -22.10 -8.96 -12.41
N LYS A 91 -21.93 -9.53 -11.21
CA LYS A 91 -22.84 -10.58 -10.75
C LYS A 91 -24.24 -10.01 -10.64
N GLU A 92 -25.22 -10.73 -11.15
CA GLU A 92 -26.62 -10.38 -10.90
C GLU A 92 -26.87 -10.34 -9.39
N ARG A 93 -27.73 -9.41 -8.96
CA ARG A 93 -28.14 -9.37 -7.55
C ARG A 93 -28.88 -10.66 -7.24
N PRO A 94 -28.49 -11.41 -6.20
CA PRO A 94 -29.19 -12.63 -5.83
C PRO A 94 -30.64 -12.27 -5.48
N TRP A 95 -31.59 -12.96 -6.11
CA TRP A 95 -33.01 -12.80 -5.82
C TRP A 95 -33.33 -13.57 -4.53
N LYS A 96 -34.16 -12.99 -3.65
CA LYS A 96 -34.56 -13.63 -2.39
C LYS A 96 -35.40 -14.91 -2.61
N TYR A 97 -36.04 -15.02 -3.77
CA TYR A 97 -36.95 -16.11 -4.11
C TYR A 97 -36.62 -16.69 -5.49
N PRO A 98 -36.94 -17.98 -5.74
CA PRO A 98 -36.73 -18.58 -7.06
C PRO A 98 -37.45 -17.80 -8.15
N THR A 99 -36.74 -17.43 -9.21
CA THR A 99 -37.36 -16.89 -10.42
C THR A 99 -38.03 -18.02 -11.19
N ALA A 100 -39.25 -17.78 -11.68
CA ALA A 100 -39.97 -18.78 -12.47
C ALA A 100 -39.13 -19.21 -13.69
N PRO A 101 -39.10 -20.52 -14.03
CA PRO A 101 -38.38 -20.99 -15.21
C PRO A 101 -38.96 -20.31 -16.46
N LYS A 102 -38.08 -19.78 -17.32
CA LYS A 102 -38.51 -19.27 -18.63
C LYS A 102 -39.10 -20.44 -19.42
N LYS A 103 -40.39 -20.38 -19.76
CA LYS A 103 -41.01 -21.34 -20.68
C LYS A 103 -40.25 -21.29 -22.01
N SER A 104 -39.86 -22.45 -22.52
CA SER A 104 -39.34 -22.60 -23.87
C SER A 104 -40.36 -22.02 -24.86
N GLN A 105 -39.98 -20.98 -25.59
CA GLN A 105 -40.77 -20.54 -26.73
C GLN A 105 -40.66 -21.63 -27.80
N SER A 106 -41.76 -22.34 -28.04
CA SER A 106 -41.87 -23.20 -29.23
C SER A 106 -41.76 -22.29 -30.45
N VAL A 107 -40.69 -22.49 -31.23
CA VAL A 107 -40.53 -21.86 -32.54
C VAL A 107 -41.64 -22.42 -33.43
N ALA A 108 -42.48 -21.55 -33.97
CA ALA A 108 -43.48 -21.87 -35.00
C ALA A 108 -42.89 -21.66 -36.38
#